data_AF-A0A4P1RX87-F1
#
_entry.id   AF-A0A4P1RX87-F1
#
_cell.length_a   1.000
_cell.length_b   1.000
_cell.length_c   1.000
_cell.angle_alpha   90.00
_cell.angle_beta   90.00
_cell.angle_gamma   90.00
#
_symmetry.space_group_name_H-M   'P 1'
#
loop_
_entity.id
_entity.type
_entity.pdbx_description
1 polymer ?
#
loop_
_entity_poly.entity_id
_entity_poly.type
_entity_poly.pdbx_seq_one_letter_code
_entity_poly.pdbx_strand_id
1 'polypeptide(L)'
;MCRNKRCPHLTIFSFLIFTPFFCSVLAKASGVTGQQSASYRFSPPATILPYENAGYRISESTDGAIHVSIDAQPLKNKTPYPVEIHNKAARKVLQSGKLASMPAGLSKIERQIVRNCHGYVQAVTSILSWVSEHFHYRLSNRNTLEGNCTAAAELTVQLLSLAGIPARKTTGVVLTGKQRVLSGRALHSFVEIYYPGTGWLFSDPLACYYFVPASYVLLNDAPASDYFGLTLTCVEKSDSLRPVITRDDSKTPGRINLFRFN
;
A
#
# COMPACT_ATOMS: atom_id res chain seq x y z
N MET A 1 -6.77 -86.33 -32.30
CA MET A 1 -6.90 -85.77 -30.93
C MET A 1 -5.77 -84.78 -30.69
N CYS A 2 -6.13 -83.62 -30.13
CA CYS A 2 -5.33 -82.43 -29.84
C CYS A 2 -3.99 -82.67 -29.11
N ARG A 3 -2.96 -81.84 -29.39
CA ARG A 3 -2.63 -80.70 -28.50
C ARG A 3 -1.52 -79.80 -29.06
N ASN A 4 -1.87 -78.52 -29.06
CA ASN A 4 -1.14 -77.39 -29.61
C ASN A 4 -0.09 -76.86 -28.62
N LYS A 5 0.99 -76.30 -29.16
CA LYS A 5 2.13 -75.70 -28.45
C LYS A 5 1.69 -74.49 -27.60
N ARG A 6 2.22 -74.36 -26.38
CA ARG A 6 1.98 -73.23 -25.47
C ARG A 6 2.90 -72.05 -25.82
N CYS A 7 2.32 -70.87 -26.01
CA CYS A 7 3.01 -69.58 -25.95
C CYS A 7 3.13 -69.09 -24.50
N PRO A 8 4.14 -68.28 -24.15
CA PRO A 8 4.27 -67.67 -22.84
C PRO A 8 3.46 -66.37 -22.74
N HIS A 9 2.71 -66.20 -21.65
CA HIS A 9 2.09 -64.93 -21.30
C HIS A 9 3.09 -64.12 -20.46
N LEU A 10 3.48 -62.95 -20.99
CA LEU A 10 4.28 -61.93 -20.32
C LEU A 10 3.37 -61.16 -19.35
N THR A 11 3.66 -61.21 -18.05
CA THR A 11 2.93 -60.46 -17.02
C THR A 11 3.59 -59.08 -16.86
N ILE A 12 2.92 -58.03 -17.33
CA ILE A 12 3.36 -56.64 -17.14
C ILE A 12 2.85 -56.18 -15.76
N PHE A 13 3.76 -56.02 -14.80
CA PHE A 13 3.50 -55.32 -13.56
C PHE A 13 3.50 -53.80 -13.83
N SER A 14 2.32 -53.18 -13.90
CA SER A 14 2.18 -51.73 -13.87
C SER A 14 2.46 -51.22 -12.45
N PHE A 15 3.65 -50.68 -12.21
CA PHE A 15 3.93 -49.84 -11.06
C PHE A 15 3.27 -48.47 -11.30
N LEU A 16 2.13 -48.23 -10.63
CA LEU A 16 1.55 -46.90 -10.47
C LEU A 16 2.47 -46.08 -9.56
N ILE A 17 3.36 -45.29 -10.16
CA ILE A 17 4.15 -44.28 -9.44
C ILE A 17 3.20 -43.16 -9.05
N PHE A 18 2.74 -43.18 -7.79
CA PHE A 18 2.08 -42.04 -7.17
C PHE A 18 3.13 -40.93 -7.00
N THR A 19 3.16 -39.97 -7.92
CA THR A 19 3.90 -38.73 -7.71
C THR A 19 3.14 -37.92 -6.65
N PRO A 20 3.76 -37.61 -5.49
CA PRO A 20 3.15 -36.67 -4.58
C PRO A 20 3.07 -35.32 -5.29
N PHE A 21 1.84 -34.89 -5.57
CA PHE A 21 1.55 -33.52 -5.97
C PHE A 21 1.97 -32.64 -4.80
N PHE A 22 3.22 -32.16 -4.82
CA PHE A 22 3.65 -31.09 -3.93
C PHE A 22 2.89 -29.85 -4.38
N CYS A 23 1.73 -29.64 -3.75
CA CYS A 23 1.01 -28.38 -3.82
C CYS A 23 1.87 -27.36 -3.09
N SER A 24 2.76 -26.68 -3.83
CA SER A 24 3.53 -25.56 -3.31
C SER A 24 2.57 -24.41 -3.04
N VAL A 25 2.05 -24.35 -1.81
CA VAL A 25 1.33 -23.19 -1.29
C VAL A 25 2.32 -22.03 -1.26
N LEU A 26 2.20 -21.12 -2.23
CA LEU A 26 2.91 -19.85 -2.23
C LEU A 26 2.42 -19.03 -1.04
N ALA A 27 3.20 -18.97 0.02
CA ALA A 27 2.96 -18.05 1.13
C ALA A 27 3.07 -16.61 0.61
N LYS A 28 1.98 -15.83 0.68
CA LYS A 28 1.98 -14.40 0.37
C LYS A 28 2.49 -13.61 1.57
N ALA A 29 3.37 -12.64 1.35
CA ALA A 29 3.87 -11.78 2.40
C ALA A 29 2.74 -10.88 2.96
N SER A 30 2.61 -10.84 4.29
CA SER A 30 1.55 -10.11 5.02
C SER A 30 2.04 -8.80 5.64
N GLY A 31 3.28 -8.40 5.33
CA GLY A 31 3.83 -7.12 5.78
C GLY A 31 5.30 -6.96 5.44
N VAL A 32 5.91 -5.89 5.92
CA VAL A 32 7.37 -5.69 5.89
C VAL A 32 7.87 -5.35 7.28
N THR A 33 9.13 -5.68 7.54
CA THR A 33 9.83 -5.32 8.78
C THR A 33 11.23 -4.83 8.49
N GLY A 34 11.74 -3.96 9.34
CA GLY A 34 13.08 -3.40 9.26
C GLY A 34 13.05 -1.90 9.10
N GLN A 35 14.23 -1.32 8.98
CA GLN A 35 14.41 0.12 8.82
C GLN A 35 14.78 0.42 7.37
N GLN A 36 14.51 1.62 6.90
CA GLN A 36 15.01 2.11 5.62
C GLN A 36 15.33 3.58 5.76
N SER A 37 16.38 4.06 5.09
CA SER A 37 16.65 5.48 5.00
C SER A 37 17.05 5.88 3.59
N ALA A 38 16.78 7.12 3.25
CA ALA A 38 17.26 7.74 2.02
C ALA A 38 17.49 9.23 2.25
N SER A 39 18.48 9.77 1.55
CA SER A 39 18.87 11.17 1.58
C SER A 39 18.68 11.76 0.20
N TYR A 40 18.07 12.94 0.12
CA TYR A 40 17.75 13.62 -1.13
C TYR A 40 18.22 15.08 -1.14
N ARG A 41 18.32 15.68 -2.32
CA ARG A 41 18.52 17.13 -2.49
C ARG A 41 17.67 17.66 -3.63
N PHE A 42 17.18 18.88 -3.49
CA PHE A 42 16.62 19.64 -4.59
C PHE A 42 17.69 20.44 -5.33
N SER A 43 17.48 20.61 -6.64
CA SER A 43 18.23 21.53 -7.49
C SER A 43 17.26 22.29 -8.41
N PRO A 44 17.14 23.63 -8.28
CA PRO A 44 17.74 24.48 -7.26
C PRO A 44 17.27 24.13 -5.82
N PRO A 45 17.97 24.58 -4.76
CA PRO A 45 17.61 24.26 -3.38
C PRO A 45 16.19 24.70 -3.02
N ALA A 46 15.50 23.85 -2.27
CA ALA A 46 14.17 24.11 -1.71
C ALA A 46 14.05 23.37 -0.37
N THR A 47 13.17 23.87 0.50
CA THR A 47 12.96 23.31 1.84
C THR A 47 11.75 22.39 1.86
N ILE A 48 11.68 21.53 2.89
CA ILE A 48 10.50 20.74 3.22
C ILE A 48 10.16 20.96 4.69
N LEU A 49 8.90 20.83 5.09
CA LEU A 49 8.58 20.86 6.52
C LEU A 49 8.83 19.49 7.13
N PRO A 50 9.54 19.42 8.27
CA PRO A 50 9.70 18.17 9.00
C PRO A 50 8.34 17.53 9.32
N TYR A 51 8.29 16.21 9.23
CA TYR A 51 7.09 15.45 9.54
C TYR A 51 7.44 14.10 10.14
N GLU A 52 6.62 13.64 11.07
CA GLU A 52 6.74 12.32 11.68
C GLU A 52 5.38 11.71 11.96
N ASN A 53 5.28 10.42 11.72
CA ASN A 53 4.22 9.56 12.20
C ASN A 53 4.79 8.24 12.76
N ALA A 54 3.95 7.25 13.03
CA ALA A 54 4.36 6.05 13.76
C ALA A 54 5.39 5.15 13.03
N GLY A 55 5.65 5.37 11.74
CA GLY A 55 6.63 4.57 10.98
C GLY A 55 7.41 5.35 9.92
N TYR A 56 7.23 6.67 9.84
CA TYR A 56 7.85 7.54 8.85
C TYR A 56 8.33 8.83 9.49
N ARG A 57 9.54 9.25 9.15
CA ARG A 57 10.06 10.58 9.47
C ARG A 57 10.74 11.19 8.26
N ILE A 58 10.52 12.48 8.05
CA ILE A 58 11.24 13.31 7.09
C ILE A 58 11.74 14.58 7.78
N SER A 59 12.98 14.98 7.50
CA SER A 59 13.59 16.19 8.03
C SER A 59 14.62 16.74 7.05
N GLU A 60 14.93 18.04 7.16
CA GLU A 60 15.99 18.68 6.42
C GLU A 60 17.21 18.94 7.33
N SER A 61 18.40 18.58 6.86
CA SER A 61 19.68 18.89 7.49
C SER A 61 20.11 20.33 7.18
N THR A 62 21.04 20.85 7.98
CA THR A 62 21.55 22.23 7.83
C THR A 62 22.25 22.49 6.49
N ASP A 63 22.69 21.44 5.80
CA ASP A 63 23.31 21.50 4.49
C ASP A 63 22.30 21.38 3.32
N GLY A 64 21.00 21.35 3.62
CA GLY A 64 19.90 21.22 2.65
C GLY A 64 19.64 19.79 2.17
N ALA A 65 20.23 18.77 2.81
CA ALA A 65 19.88 17.38 2.54
C ALA A 65 18.56 17.01 3.23
N ILE A 66 17.64 16.39 2.48
CA ILE A 66 16.36 15.87 2.98
C ILE A 66 16.56 14.42 3.35
N HIS A 67 16.35 14.07 4.62
CA HIS A 67 16.44 12.70 5.11
C HIS A 67 15.05 12.13 5.32
N VAL A 68 14.80 10.97 4.71
CA VAL A 68 13.62 10.15 4.95
C VAL A 68 14.06 8.89 5.68
N SER A 69 13.43 8.58 6.80
CA SER A 69 13.66 7.34 7.55
C SER A 69 12.34 6.62 7.84
N ILE A 70 12.34 5.32 7.61
CA ILE A 70 11.21 4.41 7.81
C ILE A 70 11.59 3.42 8.90
N ASP A 71 10.69 3.21 9.86
CA ASP A 71 10.74 2.07 10.77
C ASP A 71 9.47 1.25 10.56
N ALA A 72 9.60 0.17 9.80
CA ALA A 72 8.51 -0.74 9.57
C ALA A 72 8.56 -1.88 10.58
N GLN A 73 7.53 -1.94 11.42
CA GLN A 73 7.28 -3.07 12.30
C GLN A 73 5.96 -3.73 11.91
N PRO A 74 5.82 -5.06 12.10
CA PRO A 74 4.52 -5.70 11.96
C PRO A 74 3.47 -4.97 12.79
N LEU A 75 2.38 -4.53 12.15
CA LEU A 75 1.34 -3.75 12.81
C LEU A 75 0.62 -4.61 13.85
N LYS A 76 0.93 -4.39 15.13
CA LYS A 76 0.27 -5.03 16.26
C LYS A 76 -0.84 -4.12 16.79
N ASN A 77 -2.04 -4.26 16.25
CA ASN A 77 -3.21 -3.50 16.69
C ASN A 77 -4.41 -4.41 16.93
N LYS A 78 -4.87 -4.48 18.18
CA LYS A 78 -5.97 -5.34 18.65
C LYS A 78 -7.30 -4.60 18.78
N THR A 79 -7.38 -3.37 18.29
CA THR A 79 -8.59 -2.57 18.40
C THR A 79 -9.74 -3.27 17.69
N PRO A 80 -10.92 -3.43 18.34
CA PRO A 80 -12.08 -4.01 17.69
C PRO A 80 -12.59 -3.10 16.56
N TYR A 81 -13.43 -3.64 15.71
CA TYR A 81 -14.18 -2.89 14.71
C TYR A 81 -15.67 -3.23 14.77
N PRO A 82 -16.56 -2.23 14.74
CA PRO A 82 -16.29 -0.79 14.77
C PRO A 82 -15.76 -0.31 16.13
N VAL A 83 -15.18 0.90 16.17
CA VAL A 83 -14.68 1.52 17.41
C VAL A 83 -14.92 3.03 17.38
N GLU A 84 -15.14 3.63 18.55
CA GLU A 84 -15.21 5.08 18.68
C GLU A 84 -13.82 5.72 18.62
N ILE A 85 -13.67 6.79 17.85
CA ILE A 85 -12.42 7.55 17.76
C ILE A 85 -12.38 8.64 18.84
N HIS A 86 -11.61 8.39 19.89
CA HIS A 86 -11.43 9.35 21.00
C HIS A 86 -10.39 10.45 20.72
N ASN A 87 -9.43 10.21 19.81
CA ASN A 87 -8.44 11.23 19.45
C ASN A 87 -9.10 12.41 18.71
N LYS A 88 -9.00 13.62 19.28
CA LYS A 88 -9.66 14.83 18.76
C LYS A 88 -9.22 15.19 17.35
N ALA A 89 -7.91 15.10 17.04
CA ALA A 89 -7.39 15.43 15.71
C ALA A 89 -7.86 14.41 14.66
N ALA A 90 -7.83 13.12 14.98
CA ALA A 90 -8.34 12.07 14.12
C ALA A 90 -9.86 12.19 13.90
N ARG A 91 -10.63 12.52 14.94
CA ARG A 91 -12.06 12.78 14.82
C ARG A 91 -12.37 13.96 13.90
N LYS A 92 -11.59 15.04 13.98
CA LYS A 92 -11.71 16.19 13.07
C LYS A 92 -11.47 15.76 11.61
N VAL A 93 -10.44 14.95 11.36
CA VAL A 93 -10.17 14.40 10.02
C VAL A 93 -11.33 13.54 9.54
N LEU A 94 -11.87 12.66 10.39
CA LEU A 94 -13.02 11.82 10.05
C LEU A 94 -14.25 12.63 9.66
N GLN A 95 -14.50 13.74 10.36
CA GLN A 95 -15.61 14.66 10.06
C GLN A 95 -15.39 15.41 8.74
N SER A 96 -14.15 15.84 8.45
CA SER A 96 -13.81 16.52 7.19
C SER A 96 -13.62 15.59 5.99
N GLY A 97 -13.43 14.29 6.23
CA GLY A 97 -13.12 13.29 5.19
C GLY A 97 -14.30 12.93 4.28
N LYS A 98 -15.51 13.41 4.60
CA LYS A 98 -16.68 13.31 3.72
C LYS A 98 -16.58 14.38 2.64
N LEU A 99 -16.14 13.99 1.44
CA LEU A 99 -16.17 14.87 0.27
C LEU A 99 -17.61 15.32 -0.02
N ALA A 100 -17.77 16.55 -0.49
CA ALA A 100 -19.06 17.18 -0.74
C ALA A 100 -19.92 16.45 -1.79
N SER A 101 -19.30 15.66 -2.66
CA SER A 101 -19.98 14.80 -3.63
C SER A 101 -19.46 13.37 -3.49
N MET A 102 -20.16 12.56 -2.70
CA MET A 102 -19.93 11.11 -2.67
C MET A 102 -20.63 10.46 -3.86
N PRO A 103 -19.93 9.67 -4.69
CA PRO A 103 -20.56 8.87 -5.72
C PRO A 103 -21.66 7.97 -5.14
N ALA A 104 -22.81 7.92 -5.82
CA ALA A 104 -23.92 7.09 -5.41
C ALA A 104 -23.50 5.62 -5.28
N GLY A 105 -23.93 4.96 -4.21
CA GLY A 105 -23.67 3.54 -3.99
C GLY A 105 -22.37 3.18 -3.23
N LEU A 106 -21.45 4.12 -3.00
CA LEU A 106 -20.23 3.83 -2.23
C LEU A 106 -20.53 3.33 -0.80
N SER A 107 -21.58 3.82 -0.16
CA SER A 107 -21.97 3.34 1.18
C SER A 107 -22.45 1.89 1.17
N LYS A 108 -23.04 1.41 0.05
CA LYS A 108 -23.42 0.00 -0.09
C LYS A 108 -22.18 -0.88 -0.25
N ILE A 109 -21.22 -0.42 -1.05
CA ILE A 109 -19.93 -1.10 -1.27
C ILE A 109 -19.16 -1.18 0.04
N GLU A 110 -19.00 -0.07 0.75
CA GLU A 110 -18.32 -0.02 2.04
C GLU A 110 -18.93 -1.03 3.03
N ARG A 111 -20.27 -1.00 3.23
CA ARG A 111 -20.95 -1.96 4.11
C ARG A 111 -20.72 -3.41 3.71
N GLN A 112 -20.59 -3.70 2.42
CA GLN A 112 -20.28 -5.06 1.95
C GLN A 112 -18.84 -5.47 2.28
N ILE A 113 -17.88 -4.55 2.13
CA ILE A 113 -16.46 -4.78 2.44
C ILE A 113 -16.28 -5.08 3.93
N VAL A 114 -16.88 -4.28 4.81
CA VAL A 114 -16.59 -4.35 6.26
C VAL A 114 -17.56 -5.24 7.04
N ARG A 115 -18.58 -5.83 6.41
CA ARG A 115 -19.69 -6.56 7.07
C ARG A 115 -19.25 -7.58 8.12
N ASN A 116 -18.15 -8.29 7.86
CA ASN A 116 -17.64 -9.38 8.70
C ASN A 116 -16.30 -9.02 9.36
N CYS A 117 -15.96 -7.73 9.41
CA CYS A 117 -14.75 -7.27 10.07
C CYS A 117 -14.99 -7.13 11.57
N HIS A 118 -14.14 -7.77 12.38
CA HIS A 118 -14.19 -7.69 13.84
C HIS A 118 -13.00 -6.89 14.41
N GLY A 119 -11.96 -6.67 13.61
CA GLY A 119 -10.77 -5.92 13.99
C GLY A 119 -10.53 -4.70 13.11
N TYR A 120 -9.94 -3.65 13.68
CA TYR A 120 -9.67 -2.40 12.99
C TYR A 120 -8.73 -2.58 11.80
N VAL A 121 -7.63 -3.33 12.00
CA VAL A 121 -6.70 -3.66 10.91
C VAL A 121 -7.38 -4.49 9.83
N GLN A 122 -8.29 -5.39 10.19
CA GLN A 122 -9.04 -6.20 9.24
C GLN A 122 -9.93 -5.32 8.35
N ALA A 123 -10.65 -4.35 8.93
CA ALA A 123 -11.47 -3.40 8.18
C ALA A 123 -10.62 -2.55 7.23
N VAL A 124 -9.50 -2.00 7.71
CA VAL A 124 -8.58 -1.24 6.85
C VAL A 124 -8.00 -2.10 5.72
N THR A 125 -7.50 -3.30 6.05
CA THR A 125 -6.96 -4.25 5.05
C THR A 125 -8.00 -4.54 3.98
N SER A 126 -9.25 -4.78 4.38
CA SER A 126 -10.33 -5.17 3.46
C SER A 126 -10.65 -4.03 2.49
N ILE A 127 -10.68 -2.79 2.97
CA ILE A 127 -10.88 -1.60 2.14
C ILE A 127 -9.71 -1.39 1.17
N LEU A 128 -8.48 -1.41 1.68
CA LEU A 128 -7.29 -1.22 0.84
C LEU A 128 -7.16 -2.33 -0.22
N SER A 129 -7.45 -3.58 0.15
CA SER A 129 -7.45 -4.73 -0.76
C SER A 129 -8.52 -4.55 -1.83
N TRP A 130 -9.74 -4.21 -1.44
CA TRP A 130 -10.82 -3.96 -2.39
C TRP A 130 -10.46 -2.87 -3.40
N VAL A 131 -9.91 -1.74 -2.94
CA VAL A 131 -9.45 -0.67 -3.84
C VAL A 131 -8.36 -1.19 -4.78
N SER A 132 -7.34 -1.89 -4.28
CA SER A 132 -6.27 -2.41 -5.13
C SER A 132 -6.75 -3.41 -6.19
N GLU A 133 -7.83 -4.14 -5.90
CA GLU A 133 -8.40 -5.16 -6.79
C GLU A 133 -9.36 -4.57 -7.83
N HIS A 134 -10.10 -3.51 -7.48
CA HIS A 134 -11.20 -2.97 -8.30
C HIS A 134 -10.87 -1.63 -8.95
N PHE A 135 -9.85 -0.91 -8.46
CA PHE A 135 -9.46 0.37 -9.04
C PHE A 135 -8.55 0.18 -10.25
N HIS A 136 -8.91 0.82 -11.36
CA HIS A 136 -8.17 0.76 -12.61
C HIS A 136 -7.39 2.05 -12.83
N TYR A 137 -6.06 1.94 -12.80
CA TYR A 137 -5.20 3.10 -13.01
C TYR A 137 -5.31 3.62 -14.46
N ARG A 138 -5.68 4.90 -14.60
CA ARG A 138 -5.86 5.63 -15.86
C ARG A 138 -5.42 7.08 -15.67
N LEU A 139 -4.84 7.70 -16.70
CA LEU A 139 -4.49 9.13 -16.62
C LEU A 139 -5.72 10.06 -16.68
N SER A 140 -6.85 9.55 -17.17
CA SER A 140 -8.14 10.23 -17.24
C SER A 140 -9.18 9.50 -16.39
N ASN A 141 -9.98 10.23 -15.64
CA ASN A 141 -11.07 9.66 -14.83
C ASN A 141 -12.32 9.51 -15.70
N ARG A 142 -12.87 8.30 -15.81
CA ARG A 142 -14.13 8.04 -16.52
C ARG A 142 -15.28 7.73 -15.56
N ASN A 143 -14.97 7.14 -14.42
CA ASN A 143 -15.89 6.79 -13.35
C ASN A 143 -15.13 6.74 -12.01
N THR A 144 -15.83 6.43 -10.92
CA THR A 144 -15.26 6.39 -9.55
C THR A 144 -14.16 5.33 -9.35
N LEU A 145 -14.12 4.28 -10.17
CA LEU A 145 -13.16 3.19 -10.08
C LEU A 145 -12.02 3.31 -11.10
N GLU A 146 -11.95 4.44 -11.82
CA GLU A 146 -10.93 4.70 -12.82
C GLU A 146 -10.28 6.06 -12.59
N GLY A 147 -8.96 6.09 -12.56
CA GLY A 147 -8.22 7.35 -12.47
C GLY A 147 -6.77 7.19 -12.06
N ASN A 148 -6.13 8.32 -11.74
CA ASN A 148 -4.73 8.36 -11.35
C ASN A 148 -4.57 8.13 -9.83
N CYS A 149 -3.35 8.30 -9.32
CA CYS A 149 -3.04 8.13 -7.89
C CYS A 149 -3.90 9.03 -6.98
N THR A 150 -4.26 10.24 -7.43
CA THR A 150 -5.14 11.14 -6.69
C THR A 150 -6.55 10.56 -6.56
N ALA A 151 -7.12 10.05 -7.65
CA ALA A 151 -8.44 9.42 -7.62
C ALA A 151 -8.44 8.15 -6.73
N ALA A 152 -7.38 7.34 -6.78
CA ALA A 152 -7.24 6.16 -5.92
C ALA A 152 -7.19 6.53 -4.42
N ALA A 153 -6.39 7.54 -4.07
CA ALA A 153 -6.29 8.03 -2.70
C ALA A 153 -7.62 8.62 -2.21
N GLU A 154 -8.32 9.37 -3.04
CA GLU A 154 -9.63 9.97 -2.72
C GLU A 154 -10.73 8.92 -2.54
N LEU A 155 -10.78 7.89 -3.41
CA LEU A 155 -11.69 6.76 -3.23
C LEU A 155 -11.41 6.04 -1.91
N THR A 156 -10.13 5.81 -1.60
CA THR A 156 -9.71 5.15 -0.37
C THR A 156 -10.14 5.93 0.86
N VAL A 157 -9.88 7.25 0.90
CA VAL A 157 -10.29 8.11 2.01
C VAL A 157 -11.80 8.11 2.20
N GLN A 158 -12.58 8.12 1.11
CA GLN A 158 -14.04 8.07 1.19
C GLN A 158 -14.54 6.75 1.78
N LEU A 159 -14.03 5.61 1.31
CA LEU A 159 -14.41 4.30 1.85
C LEU A 159 -14.04 4.16 3.32
N LEU A 160 -12.84 4.60 3.71
CA LEU A 160 -12.42 4.61 5.12
C LEU A 160 -13.29 5.54 5.97
N SER A 161 -13.60 6.74 5.49
CA SER A 161 -14.46 7.69 6.21
C SER A 161 -15.88 7.15 6.42
N LEU A 162 -16.45 6.50 5.40
CA LEU A 162 -17.74 5.80 5.50
C LEU A 162 -17.71 4.68 6.54
N ALA A 163 -16.59 3.96 6.63
CA ALA A 163 -16.34 2.91 7.62
C ALA A 163 -16.02 3.43 9.03
N GLY A 164 -16.03 4.75 9.27
CA GLY A 164 -15.69 5.35 10.57
C GLY A 164 -14.19 5.40 10.87
N ILE A 165 -13.34 5.25 9.84
CA ILE A 165 -11.89 5.19 9.96
C ILE A 165 -11.29 6.53 9.51
N PRO A 166 -10.61 7.29 10.40
CA PRO A 166 -10.00 8.55 10.01
C PRO A 166 -8.85 8.34 9.04
N ALA A 167 -8.95 8.97 7.86
CA ALA A 167 -7.92 8.97 6.86
C ALA A 167 -7.87 10.31 6.13
N ARG A 168 -6.70 10.67 5.61
CA ARG A 168 -6.49 11.85 4.76
C ARG A 168 -5.62 11.51 3.56
N LYS A 169 -5.83 12.23 2.46
CA LYS A 169 -4.94 12.19 1.30
C LYS A 169 -3.69 12.99 1.63
N THR A 170 -2.56 12.48 1.19
CA THR A 170 -1.25 13.12 1.26
C THR A 170 -0.62 13.10 -0.13
N THR A 171 0.23 14.08 -0.42
CA THR A 171 0.93 14.21 -1.70
C THR A 171 2.43 14.25 -1.47
N GLY A 172 3.17 13.61 -2.38
CA GLY A 172 4.62 13.59 -2.36
C GLY A 172 5.19 13.22 -3.72
N VAL A 173 6.41 12.70 -3.71
CA VAL A 173 7.12 12.19 -4.89
C VAL A 173 7.62 10.79 -4.56
N VAL A 174 7.43 9.85 -5.49
CA VAL A 174 8.07 8.53 -5.42
C VAL A 174 9.28 8.51 -6.34
N LEU A 175 10.48 8.43 -5.76
CA LEU A 175 11.72 8.39 -6.54
C LEU A 175 12.16 6.95 -6.82
N THR A 176 12.01 6.52 -8.07
CA THR A 176 12.41 5.18 -8.53
C THR A 176 13.80 5.11 -9.15
N GLY A 177 14.36 6.25 -9.55
CA GLY A 177 15.70 6.38 -10.13
C GLY A 177 16.62 7.26 -9.29
N LYS A 178 17.76 7.66 -9.87
CA LYS A 178 18.72 8.56 -9.20
C LYS A 178 18.18 9.98 -9.05
N GLN A 179 17.41 10.46 -10.02
CA GLN A 179 16.87 11.82 -10.01
C GLN A 179 15.53 11.90 -10.75
N ARG A 180 14.73 12.93 -10.46
CA ARG A 180 13.46 13.22 -11.14
C ARG A 180 13.21 14.72 -11.16
N VAL A 181 12.88 15.26 -12.34
CA VAL A 181 12.36 16.63 -12.47
C VAL A 181 10.91 16.64 -12.04
N LEU A 182 10.57 17.56 -11.14
CA LEU A 182 9.24 17.68 -10.57
C LEU A 182 8.32 18.45 -11.50
N SER A 183 7.16 17.87 -11.74
CA SER A 183 6.07 18.37 -12.55
C SER A 183 4.77 17.76 -12.03
N GLY A 184 3.60 18.17 -12.54
CA GLY A 184 2.33 17.55 -12.15
C GLY A 184 2.30 16.03 -12.34
N ARG A 185 3.05 15.48 -13.30
CA ARG A 185 3.18 14.02 -13.54
C ARG A 185 4.21 13.34 -12.62
N ALA A 186 5.00 14.11 -11.89
CA ALA A 186 5.96 13.60 -10.92
C ALA A 186 5.35 13.39 -9.53
N LEU A 187 4.24 14.06 -9.26
CA LEU A 187 3.53 13.95 -7.99
C LEU A 187 2.86 12.58 -7.85
N HIS A 188 2.80 12.13 -6.61
CA HIS A 188 2.13 10.91 -6.22
C HIS A 188 1.25 11.16 -5.00
N SER A 189 0.01 10.70 -5.06
CA SER A 189 -0.93 10.78 -3.95
C SER A 189 -1.05 9.42 -3.28
N PHE A 190 -0.97 9.43 -1.95
CA PHE A 190 -1.14 8.28 -1.08
C PHE A 190 -1.99 8.68 0.14
N VAL A 191 -2.20 7.80 1.10
CA VAL A 191 -3.08 8.06 2.24
C VAL A 191 -2.35 7.95 3.56
N GLU A 192 -2.85 8.68 4.53
CA GLU A 192 -2.48 8.54 5.93
C GLU A 192 -3.69 8.15 6.75
N ILE A 193 -3.58 7.05 7.50
CA ILE A 193 -4.69 6.40 8.19
C ILE A 193 -4.38 6.38 9.68
N TYR A 194 -5.35 6.73 10.51
CA TYR A 194 -5.23 6.68 11.96
C TYR A 194 -5.61 5.32 12.50
N TYR A 195 -4.76 4.75 13.35
CA TYR A 195 -4.98 3.50 14.06
C TYR A 195 -5.05 3.77 15.56
N PRO A 196 -6.18 3.54 16.25
CA PRO A 196 -6.26 3.71 17.70
C PRO A 196 -5.17 2.93 18.43
N GLY A 197 -4.44 3.58 19.32
CA GLY A 197 -3.32 2.99 20.06
C GLY A 197 -1.98 2.93 19.30
N THR A 198 -1.96 3.15 17.98
CA THR A 198 -0.71 3.19 17.19
C THR A 198 -0.39 4.60 16.67
N GLY A 199 -1.42 5.37 16.30
CA GLY A 199 -1.25 6.69 15.68
C GLY A 199 -1.45 6.66 14.17
N TRP A 200 -0.88 7.65 13.47
CA TRP A 200 -0.99 7.77 12.02
C TRP A 200 0.07 6.91 11.32
N LEU A 201 -0.33 6.25 10.24
CA LEU A 201 0.56 5.48 9.37
C LEU A 201 0.23 5.80 7.92
N PHE A 202 1.26 5.87 7.09
CA PHE A 202 1.07 5.98 5.64
C PHE A 202 0.70 4.63 5.02
N SER A 203 -0.03 4.70 3.92
CA SER A 203 -0.29 3.58 3.02
C SER A 203 -0.46 4.11 1.60
N ASP A 204 0.01 3.34 0.64
CA ASP A 204 -0.31 3.52 -0.77
C ASP A 204 -1.35 2.47 -1.15
N PRO A 205 -2.60 2.86 -1.45
CA PRO A 205 -3.69 1.91 -1.74
C PRO A 205 -3.37 0.94 -2.88
N LEU A 206 -2.44 1.31 -3.77
CA LEU A 206 -2.06 0.51 -4.93
C LEU A 206 -0.71 -0.21 -4.75
N ALA A 207 0.03 0.04 -3.67
CA ALA A 207 1.42 -0.44 -3.52
C ALA A 207 1.75 -1.08 -2.17
N CYS A 208 1.43 -0.42 -1.06
CA CYS A 208 1.90 -0.80 0.26
C CYS A 208 0.91 -0.42 1.36
N TYR A 209 0.65 -1.35 2.27
CA TYR A 209 -0.24 -1.15 3.42
C TYR A 209 0.59 -0.96 4.68
N TYR A 210 0.19 -0.03 5.55
CA TYR A 210 0.77 0.26 6.86
C TYR A 210 2.16 0.90 6.87
N PHE A 211 2.77 1.10 5.71
CA PHE A 211 4.02 1.82 5.56
C PHE A 211 4.12 2.43 4.15
N VAL A 212 5.10 3.30 3.95
CA VAL A 212 5.63 3.64 2.61
C VAL A 212 7.16 3.52 2.65
N PRO A 213 7.82 3.07 1.58
CA PRO A 213 9.29 3.02 1.50
C PRO A 213 9.94 4.41 1.60
N ALA A 214 11.23 4.45 1.92
CA ALA A 214 12.00 5.71 2.01
C ALA A 214 12.09 6.47 0.66
N SER A 215 11.71 5.82 -0.45
CA SER A 215 11.55 6.46 -1.76
C SER A 215 10.38 7.45 -1.85
N TYR A 216 9.50 7.49 -0.85
CA TYR A 216 8.39 8.44 -0.77
C TYR A 216 8.86 9.70 -0.05
N VAL A 217 9.08 10.77 -0.81
CA VAL A 217 9.41 12.09 -0.28
C VAL A 217 8.12 12.89 -0.14
N LEU A 218 7.74 13.17 1.10
CA LEU A 218 6.55 13.95 1.42
C LEU A 218 6.72 15.41 0.97
N LEU A 219 5.68 15.98 0.36
CA LEU A 219 5.57 17.41 0.10
C LEU A 219 4.40 17.95 0.93
N ASN A 220 4.65 18.42 2.16
CA ASN A 220 3.62 18.95 3.05
C ASN A 220 3.52 20.49 2.97
N ASP A 221 2.30 20.99 3.24
CA ASP A 221 1.84 22.38 3.37
C ASP A 221 2.04 23.39 2.22
N ALA A 222 3.09 23.28 1.41
CA ALA A 222 3.20 24.09 0.19
C ALA A 222 2.36 23.48 -0.93
N PRO A 223 1.69 24.29 -1.77
CA PRO A 223 1.16 23.81 -3.04
C PRO A 223 2.23 22.99 -3.76
N ALA A 224 1.90 21.77 -4.16
CA ALA A 224 2.88 20.90 -4.82
C ALA A 224 3.46 21.52 -6.11
N SER A 225 2.78 22.52 -6.68
CA SER A 225 3.25 23.37 -7.77
C SER A 225 4.50 24.17 -7.46
N ASP A 226 4.75 24.50 -6.19
CA ASP A 226 5.91 25.32 -5.77
C ASP A 226 7.23 24.56 -5.99
N TYR A 227 7.14 23.24 -6.09
CA TYR A 227 8.29 22.39 -6.39
C TYR A 227 8.47 22.12 -7.89
N PHE A 228 7.61 22.64 -8.77
CA PHE A 228 7.71 22.35 -10.21
C PHE A 228 8.96 22.98 -10.83
N GLY A 229 9.62 22.23 -11.69
CA GLY A 229 10.90 22.59 -12.29
C GLY A 229 12.12 22.24 -11.43
N LEU A 230 11.95 21.91 -10.14
CA LEU A 230 13.03 21.41 -9.30
C LEU A 230 13.41 19.98 -9.71
N THR A 231 14.68 19.64 -9.57
CA THR A 231 15.17 18.26 -9.69
C THR A 231 15.42 17.68 -8.30
N LEU A 232 14.71 16.61 -7.94
CA LEU A 232 14.96 15.84 -6.73
C LEU A 232 15.97 14.72 -7.05
N THR A 233 17.09 14.67 -6.34
CA THR A 233 18.16 13.68 -6.54
C THR A 233 18.38 12.87 -5.28
N CYS A 234 18.45 11.53 -5.41
CA CYS A 234 18.89 10.62 -4.36
C CYS A 234 20.40 10.75 -4.19
N VAL A 235 20.83 11.12 -2.99
CA VAL A 235 22.24 11.22 -2.59
C VAL A 235 22.70 9.88 -2.03
N GLU A 236 21.90 9.29 -1.15
CA GLU A 236 22.21 8.04 -0.47
C GLU A 236 20.93 7.27 -0.19
N LYS A 237 21.01 5.94 -0.19
CA LYS A 237 19.90 5.07 0.18
C LYS A 237 20.42 3.82 0.87
N SER A 238 19.83 3.48 2.01
CA SER A 238 19.98 2.17 2.64
C SER A 238 18.83 1.26 2.24
N ASP A 239 19.14 0.00 1.94
CA ASP A 239 18.14 -1.02 1.63
C ASP A 239 18.03 -2.00 2.81
N SER A 240 16.94 -1.91 3.57
CA SER A 240 16.73 -2.82 4.71
C SER A 240 15.27 -3.07 5.11
N LEU A 241 14.33 -3.06 4.15
CA LEU A 241 13.00 -3.64 4.37
C LEU A 241 12.96 -5.10 3.94
N ARG A 242 12.56 -5.98 4.84
CA ARG A 242 12.38 -7.42 4.58
C ARG A 242 10.90 -7.76 4.56
N PRO A 243 10.42 -8.59 3.63
CA PRO A 243 9.05 -9.09 3.67
C PRO A 243 8.86 -9.95 4.92
N VAL A 244 7.73 -9.77 5.60
CA VAL A 244 7.26 -10.64 6.68
C VAL A 244 6.36 -11.69 6.04
N ILE A 245 6.82 -12.95 6.03
CA ILE A 245 5.99 -14.08 5.61
C ILE A 245 5.22 -14.53 6.84
N THR A 246 3.91 -14.26 6.87
CA THR A 246 3.01 -14.91 7.83
C THR A 246 2.23 -15.99 7.07
N ARG A 247 1.79 -17.03 7.78
CA ARG A 247 0.94 -18.10 7.23
C ARG A 247 -0.53 -17.68 7.12
N ASP A 248 -0.82 -16.39 7.15
CA ASP A 248 -2.20 -15.89 7.24
C ASP A 248 -2.81 -15.74 5.84
N ASP A 249 -4.03 -16.26 5.66
CA ASP A 249 -4.76 -16.32 4.37
C ASP A 249 -5.25 -14.95 3.86
N SER A 250 -4.81 -13.85 4.50
CA SER A 250 -5.13 -12.50 4.06
C SER A 250 -4.49 -12.22 2.70
N LYS A 251 -5.32 -11.97 1.69
CA LYS A 251 -4.90 -11.55 0.34
C LYS A 251 -4.34 -10.13 0.37
N THR A 252 -3.16 -9.91 0.93
CA THR A 252 -2.39 -8.70 0.63
C THR A 252 -1.83 -8.82 -0.79
N PRO A 253 -1.91 -7.77 -1.62
CA PRO A 253 -1.14 -7.74 -2.85
C PRO A 253 0.35 -7.70 -2.51
N GLY A 254 1.04 -8.83 -2.71
CA GLY A 254 2.49 -8.81 -2.83
C GLY A 254 2.85 -7.91 -4.00
N ARG A 255 3.71 -6.90 -3.76
CA ARG A 255 4.22 -5.91 -4.75
C ARG A 255 3.44 -5.92 -6.06
N ILE A 256 2.37 -5.13 -6.15
CA ILE A 256 1.91 -4.74 -7.49
C ILE A 256 3.10 -4.02 -8.11
N ASN A 257 3.62 -4.59 -9.21
CA ASN A 257 4.60 -3.92 -10.05
C ASN A 257 3.91 -2.70 -10.66
N LEU A 258 3.84 -1.62 -9.89
CA LEU A 258 3.39 -0.29 -10.32
C LEU A 258 4.28 0.29 -11.42
N PHE A 259 5.28 -0.43 -11.93
CA PHE A 259 6.33 0.11 -12.79
C PHE A 259 6.56 -0.68 -14.08
N ARG A 260 5.63 -1.55 -14.51
CA ARG A 260 5.52 -1.87 -15.94
C ARG A 260 4.69 -0.79 -16.63
N PHE A 261 5.26 0.41 -16.73
CA PHE A 261 4.80 1.41 -17.69
C PHE A 261 5.74 1.34 -18.89
N ASN A 262 5.36 0.53 -19.88
CA ASN A 262 5.83 0.72 -21.26
C ASN A 262 4.99 1.83 -21.88
#